data_AF-A0A968IM59-F1
#
_entry.id   AF-A0A968IM59-F1
#
_cell.length_a   1.000
_cell.length_b   1.000
_cell.length_c   1.000
_cell.angle_alpha   90.00
_cell.angle_beta   90.00
_cell.angle_gamma   90.00
#
_symmetry.space_group_name_H-M   'P 1'
#
loop_
_entity.id
_entity.type
_entity.pdbx_description
1 polymer ?
#
loop_
_entity_poly.entity_id
_entity_poly.type
_entity_poly.pdbx_seq_one_letter_code
_entity_poly.pdbx_strand_id
1 'polypeptide(L)'
;MANSNKIFITDSLITEDWDGGYKLELDLSAKSDANDWQLDFNLPYSIQAAYGVDLIDNGNGNYSINGQNDQVNLASGQSIKPILIIDDGGQEALKLEFDSVDMVTPEPEPMNPPASTPSTPVTIPDASGQPVGQQGKFAYGEALQKNFLFFEANRSGALPKDNRLEWRA
;
A
#
# COMPACT_ATOMS: atom_id res chain seq x y z
N MET A 1 -17.44 1.67 11.39
CA MET A 1 -16.79 0.93 10.29
C MET A 1 -17.40 1.47 9.01
N ALA A 2 -16.63 2.24 8.24
CA ALA A 2 -17.13 2.91 7.04
C ALA A 2 -17.15 1.91 5.88
N ASN A 3 -18.29 1.84 5.18
CA ASN A 3 -18.47 0.97 4.02
C ASN A 3 -17.43 1.29 2.94
N SER A 4 -16.68 0.28 2.52
CA SER A 4 -15.48 0.45 1.68
C SER A 4 -15.78 1.06 0.30
N ASN A 5 -16.99 0.86 -0.24
CA ASN A 5 -17.46 1.48 -1.49
C ASN A 5 -17.88 2.97 -1.38
N LYS A 6 -18.03 3.51 -0.17
CA LYS A 6 -18.29 4.96 0.03
C LYS A 6 -17.01 5.79 -0.04
N ILE A 7 -15.88 5.20 0.29
CA ILE A 7 -14.60 5.90 0.40
C ILE A 7 -13.75 5.70 -0.86
N PHE A 8 -13.86 4.55 -1.54
CA PHE A 8 -13.02 4.25 -2.70
C PHE A 8 -13.80 4.10 -4.01
N ILE A 9 -13.13 4.43 -5.11
CA ILE A 9 -13.43 3.98 -6.47
C ILE A 9 -12.39 2.90 -6.77
N THR A 10 -12.86 1.73 -7.19
CA THR A 10 -12.00 0.58 -7.49
C THR A 10 -12.28 0.07 -8.90
N ASP A 11 -11.22 -0.29 -9.63
CA ASP A 11 -11.29 -1.03 -10.89
C ASP A 11 -10.17 -2.06 -10.93
N SER A 12 -10.43 -3.25 -11.48
CA SER A 12 -9.43 -4.30 -11.59
C SER A 12 -9.20 -4.74 -13.03
N LEU A 13 -7.92 -4.90 -13.36
CA LEU A 13 -7.45 -5.27 -14.68
C LEU A 13 -6.48 -6.45 -14.61
N ILE A 14 -6.82 -7.54 -15.29
CA ILE A 14 -5.89 -8.65 -15.53
C ILE A 14 -4.96 -8.20 -16.67
N THR A 15 -3.66 -8.12 -16.38
CA THR A 15 -2.65 -7.62 -17.33
C THR A 15 -1.84 -8.74 -17.96
N GLU A 16 -1.66 -9.84 -17.24
CA GLU A 16 -0.94 -11.03 -17.69
C GLU A 16 -1.64 -12.26 -17.12
N ASP A 17 -1.69 -13.34 -17.90
CA ASP A 17 -2.30 -14.63 -17.57
C ASP A 17 -1.39 -15.73 -18.12
N TRP A 18 -0.96 -16.66 -17.25
CA TRP A 18 -0.05 -17.76 -17.56
C TRP A 18 -0.56 -19.06 -16.94
N ASP A 19 0.03 -20.18 -17.36
CA ASP A 19 -0.35 -21.49 -16.85
C ASP A 19 -0.08 -21.60 -15.34
N GLY A 20 -1.14 -21.54 -14.53
CA GLY A 20 -1.07 -21.61 -13.07
C GLY A 20 -1.17 -20.27 -12.34
N GLY A 21 -1.36 -19.14 -13.03
CA GLY A 21 -1.59 -17.88 -12.34
C GLY A 21 -1.68 -16.66 -13.23
N TYR A 22 -1.97 -15.52 -12.61
CA TYR A 22 -2.15 -14.27 -13.33
C TYR A 22 -1.73 -13.05 -12.51
N LYS A 23 -1.50 -11.95 -13.22
CA LYS A 23 -1.20 -10.64 -12.65
C LYS A 23 -2.42 -9.74 -12.76
N LEU A 24 -2.89 -9.27 -11.61
CA LEU A 24 -3.98 -8.31 -11.49
C LEU A 24 -3.46 -6.96 -10.99
N GLU A 25 -3.82 -5.89 -11.69
CA GLU A 25 -3.63 -4.51 -11.25
C GLU A 25 -4.96 -3.98 -10.72
N LEU A 26 -4.91 -3.33 -9.55
CA LEU A 26 -6.06 -2.68 -8.93
C LEU A 26 -5.85 -1.17 -9.01
N ASP A 27 -6.77 -0.43 -9.61
CA ASP A 27 -6.82 1.02 -9.47
C ASP A 27 -7.70 1.35 -8.26
N LEU A 28 -7.13 1.99 -7.23
CA LEU A 28 -7.84 2.38 -6.01
C LEU A 28 -7.70 3.88 -5.79
N SER A 29 -8.82 4.59 -5.82
CA SER A 29 -8.87 6.05 -5.68
C SER A 29 -9.78 6.49 -4.54
N ALA A 30 -9.29 7.34 -3.65
CA ALA A 30 -10.05 7.84 -2.51
C ALA A 30 -11.03 8.96 -2.93
N LYS A 31 -12.32 8.77 -2.70
CA LYS A 31 -13.37 9.80 -2.85
C LYS A 31 -13.29 10.85 -1.74
N SER A 32 -12.84 10.45 -0.55
CA SER A 32 -12.68 11.30 0.64
C SER A 32 -11.44 10.87 1.41
N ASP A 33 -11.01 11.69 2.39
CA ASP A 33 -9.90 11.33 3.27
C ASP A 33 -10.17 9.97 3.94
N ALA A 34 -9.25 9.05 3.76
CA ALA A 34 -9.30 7.67 4.21
C ALA A 34 -8.08 7.42 5.10
N ASN A 35 -8.30 7.40 6.41
CA ASN A 35 -7.24 7.15 7.39
C ASN A 35 -7.30 5.70 7.86
N ASP A 36 -6.14 5.04 7.94
CA ASP A 36 -5.99 3.65 8.35
C ASP A 36 -7.00 2.73 7.65
N TRP A 37 -7.03 2.82 6.32
CA TRP A 37 -8.05 2.18 5.51
C TRP A 37 -7.78 0.69 5.31
N GLN A 38 -8.86 -0.08 5.21
CA GLN A 38 -8.83 -1.49 4.85
C GLN A 38 -9.94 -1.78 3.84
N LEU A 39 -9.63 -2.63 2.86
CA LEU A 39 -10.58 -3.09 1.86
C LEU A 39 -10.61 -4.62 1.86
N ASP A 40 -11.80 -5.16 2.10
CA ASP A 40 -12.04 -6.60 2.12
C ASP A 40 -12.62 -7.06 0.79
N PHE A 41 -12.23 -8.25 0.34
CA PHE A 41 -12.74 -8.85 -0.88
C PHE A 41 -12.68 -10.38 -0.84
N ASN A 42 -13.42 -10.99 -1.75
CA ASN A 42 -13.44 -12.43 -1.93
C ASN A 42 -12.72 -12.83 -3.20
N LEU A 43 -11.89 -13.87 -3.09
CA LEU A 43 -11.22 -14.49 -4.22
C LEU A 43 -11.05 -15.99 -3.92
N PRO A 44 -11.57 -16.90 -4.77
CA PRO A 44 -11.45 -18.34 -4.54
C PRO A 44 -10.05 -18.92 -4.84
N TYR A 45 -9.08 -18.05 -5.14
CA TYR A 45 -7.70 -18.37 -5.49
C TYR A 45 -6.72 -17.90 -4.42
N SER A 46 -5.49 -18.41 -4.47
CA SER A 46 -4.44 -18.03 -3.53
C SER A 46 -3.65 -16.84 -4.07
N ILE A 47 -3.42 -15.82 -3.24
CA ILE A 47 -2.57 -14.68 -3.62
C ILE A 47 -1.14 -14.99 -3.18
N GLN A 48 -0.23 -15.16 -4.14
CA GLN A 48 1.18 -15.45 -3.88
C GLN A 48 1.97 -14.21 -3.47
N ALA A 49 1.64 -13.04 -4.01
CA ALA A 49 2.30 -11.79 -3.69
C ALA A 49 1.36 -10.59 -3.86
N ALA A 50 1.57 -9.56 -3.04
CA ALA A 50 0.93 -8.27 -3.14
C ALA A 50 1.97 -7.15 -3.07
N TYR A 51 1.87 -6.17 -3.98
CA TYR A 51 2.76 -5.02 -4.06
C TYR A 51 1.97 -3.73 -3.92
N GLY A 52 2.50 -2.79 -3.15
CA GLY A 52 1.86 -1.49 -2.88
C GLY A 52 0.81 -1.52 -1.76
N VAL A 53 0.45 -2.70 -1.24
CA VAL A 53 -0.49 -2.88 -0.12
C VAL A 53 -0.04 -4.04 0.75
N ASP A 54 -0.37 -3.98 2.03
CA ASP A 54 -0.22 -5.13 2.92
C ASP A 54 -1.46 -6.01 2.75
N LEU A 55 -1.22 -7.32 2.56
CA LEU A 55 -2.26 -8.32 2.38
C LEU A 55 -2.43 -9.14 3.66
N ILE A 56 -3.70 -9.36 4.04
CA ILE A 56 -4.12 -10.25 5.12
C ILE A 56 -4.98 -11.34 4.49
N ASP A 57 -4.56 -12.60 4.64
CA ASP A 57 -5.37 -13.77 4.32
C ASP A 57 -6.20 -14.14 5.55
N ASN A 58 -7.53 -13.97 5.44
CA ASN A 58 -8.47 -14.30 6.50
C ASN A 58 -8.99 -15.75 6.39
N GLY A 59 -8.51 -16.51 5.41
CA GLY A 59 -8.92 -17.87 5.11
C GLY A 59 -10.23 -17.94 4.32
N ASN A 60 -10.50 -19.13 3.76
CA ASN A 60 -11.71 -19.44 2.99
C ASN A 60 -11.96 -18.48 1.81
N GLY A 61 -10.90 -17.99 1.16
CA GLY A 61 -11.00 -17.05 0.05
C GLY A 61 -11.46 -15.65 0.45
N ASN A 62 -11.26 -15.26 1.72
CA ASN A 62 -11.48 -13.91 2.21
C ASN A 62 -10.13 -13.22 2.41
N TYR A 63 -9.96 -12.05 1.81
CA TYR A 63 -8.73 -11.29 1.90
C TYR A 63 -9.02 -9.85 2.31
N SER A 64 -8.05 -9.23 2.97
CA SER A 64 -8.06 -7.80 3.26
C SER A 64 -6.77 -7.17 2.76
N ILE A 65 -6.86 -6.00 2.14
CA ILE A 65 -5.71 -5.16 1.82
C ILE A 65 -5.78 -3.85 2.60
N ASN A 66 -4.63 -3.35 3.04
CA ASN A 66 -4.49 -2.03 3.67
C ASN A 66 -3.22 -1.31 3.18
N GLY A 67 -3.17 -0.01 3.43
CA GLY A 67 -2.09 0.84 2.92
C GLY A 67 -0.75 0.60 3.60
N GLN A 68 0.36 0.68 2.84
CA GLN A 68 1.73 0.61 3.37
C GLN A 68 2.34 2.00 3.53
N ASN A 69 3.13 2.21 4.58
CA ASN A 69 3.91 3.44 4.81
C ASN A 69 3.03 4.70 4.74
N ASP A 70 3.38 5.67 3.88
CA ASP A 70 2.61 6.90 3.69
C ASP A 70 1.26 6.67 3.01
N GLN A 71 0.97 5.45 2.53
CA GLN A 71 -0.31 5.08 1.91
C GLN A 71 -1.33 4.55 2.92
N VAL A 72 -0.96 4.42 4.21
CA VAL A 72 -1.90 4.10 5.31
C VAL A 72 -3.03 5.15 5.37
N ASN A 73 -2.72 6.40 4.97
CA ASN A 73 -3.70 7.47 4.83
C ASN A 73 -3.74 7.96 3.38
N LEU A 74 -4.92 8.06 2.80
CA LEU A 74 -5.13 8.63 1.47
C LEU A 74 -6.03 9.85 1.58
N ALA A 75 -5.55 11.00 1.10
CA ALA A 75 -6.38 12.19 0.98
C ALA A 75 -7.38 12.04 -0.18
N SER A 76 -8.47 12.79 -0.13
CA SER A 76 -9.44 12.84 -1.23
C SER A 76 -8.76 13.13 -2.58
N GLY A 77 -9.07 12.31 -3.58
CA GLY A 77 -8.51 12.38 -4.92
C GLY A 77 -7.17 11.67 -5.10
N GLN A 78 -6.54 11.15 -4.03
CA GLN A 78 -5.34 10.33 -4.17
C GLN A 78 -5.66 8.94 -4.69
N SER A 79 -4.75 8.41 -5.49
CA SER A 79 -4.86 7.08 -6.09
C SER A 79 -3.59 6.28 -5.85
N ILE A 80 -3.76 4.98 -5.70
CA ILE A 80 -2.68 3.99 -5.69
C ILE A 80 -3.03 2.89 -6.69
N LYS A 81 -2.00 2.17 -7.14
CA LYS A 81 -2.14 1.05 -8.08
C LYS A 81 -1.48 -0.22 -7.53
N PRO A 82 -2.17 -0.96 -6.63
CA PRO A 82 -1.64 -2.22 -6.13
C PRO A 82 -1.56 -3.28 -7.22
N ILE A 83 -0.61 -4.21 -7.07
CA ILE A 83 -0.42 -5.35 -7.97
C ILE A 83 -0.53 -6.64 -7.17
N LEU A 84 -1.33 -7.58 -7.64
CA LEU A 84 -1.49 -8.91 -7.06
C LEU A 84 -0.99 -9.97 -8.03
N ILE A 85 -0.24 -10.96 -7.51
CA ILE A 85 0.15 -12.18 -8.21
C ILE A 85 -0.67 -13.31 -7.62
N ILE A 86 -1.50 -13.94 -8.46
CA ILE A 86 -2.52 -14.91 -8.03
C ILE A 86 -2.19 -16.27 -8.64
N ASP A 87 -2.33 -17.32 -7.84
CA ASP A 87 -2.26 -18.73 -8.24
C ASP A 87 -3.69 -19.24 -8.45
N ASP A 88 -4.05 -19.51 -9.70
CA ASP A 88 -5.35 -20.06 -10.08
C ASP A 88 -5.29 -21.56 -10.38
N GLY A 89 -4.12 -22.21 -10.26
CA GLY A 89 -3.95 -23.61 -10.61
C GLY A 89 -4.34 -23.97 -12.05
N GLY A 90 -4.26 -23.01 -12.99
CA GLY A 90 -4.63 -23.15 -14.40
C GLY A 90 -6.13 -22.99 -14.67
N GLN A 91 -6.87 -22.41 -13.71
CA GLN A 91 -8.28 -22.03 -13.90
C GLN A 91 -8.39 -20.65 -14.59
N GLU A 92 -9.62 -20.23 -14.92
CA GLU A 92 -9.85 -18.93 -15.54
C GLU A 92 -9.54 -17.77 -14.57
N ALA A 93 -8.73 -16.80 -15.01
CA ALA A 93 -8.39 -15.63 -14.22
C ALA A 93 -9.63 -14.81 -13.84
N LEU A 94 -9.76 -14.47 -12.54
CA LEU A 94 -10.89 -13.72 -12.00
C LEU A 94 -10.51 -12.27 -11.66
N LYS A 95 -11.39 -11.34 -12.02
CA LYS A 95 -11.34 -9.96 -11.56
C LYS A 95 -11.78 -9.86 -10.10
N LEU A 96 -11.37 -8.79 -9.43
CA LEU A 96 -11.84 -8.48 -8.09
C LEU A 96 -13.15 -7.71 -8.15
N GLU A 97 -14.13 -8.22 -7.43
CA GLU A 97 -15.41 -7.57 -7.18
C GLU A 97 -15.46 -7.16 -5.71
N PHE A 98 -15.77 -5.89 -5.44
CA PHE A 98 -15.95 -5.37 -4.09
C PHE A 98 -17.45 -5.20 -3.84
N ASP A 99 -18.03 -6.09 -3.03
CA ASP A 99 -19.47 -6.16 -2.82
C ASP A 99 -20.08 -4.79 -2.48
N SER A 100 -21.08 -4.43 -3.29
CA SER A 100 -21.93 -3.28 -3.06
C SER A 100 -23.12 -3.74 -2.22
N VAL A 101 -23.14 -3.41 -0.92
CA VAL A 101 -24.41 -3.46 -0.18
C VAL A 101 -25.28 -2.30 -0.65
N ASP A 102 -26.37 -2.65 -1.34
CA ASP A 102 -27.34 -1.76 -1.95
C ASP A 102 -27.73 -0.58 -1.04
N MET A 103 -27.61 0.62 -1.60
CA MET A 103 -28.21 1.81 -1.01
C MET A 103 -29.73 1.74 -1.17
N VAL A 104 -30.45 1.65 -0.05
CA VAL A 104 -31.76 2.32 0.03
C VAL A 104 -31.45 3.81 -0.06
N THR A 105 -31.69 4.40 -1.22
CA THR A 105 -31.58 5.84 -1.45
C THR A 105 -32.49 6.58 -0.46
N PRO A 106 -31.98 7.34 0.51
CA PRO A 106 -32.79 8.36 1.15
C PRO A 106 -32.84 9.57 0.21
N GLU A 107 -34.06 10.02 -0.04
CA GLU A 107 -34.42 11.31 -0.65
C GLU A 107 -33.43 12.43 -0.22
N PRO A 108 -32.91 13.25 -1.15
CA PRO A 108 -31.94 14.29 -0.79
C PRO A 108 -32.58 15.34 0.13
N GLU A 109 -32.09 15.42 1.38
CA GLU A 109 -32.29 16.59 2.22
C GLU A 109 -31.53 17.80 1.63
N PRO A 110 -32.07 19.03 1.73
CA PRO A 110 -31.47 20.22 1.13
C PRO A 110 -30.07 20.50 1.68
N MET A 111 -29.08 20.48 0.79
CA MET A 111 -27.69 20.85 1.05
C MET A 111 -27.60 22.32 1.53
N ASN A 112 -27.17 22.52 2.78
CA ASN A 112 -26.52 23.77 3.16
C ASN A 112 -25.03 23.68 2.79
N PRO A 113 -24.44 24.66 2.09
CA PRO A 113 -23.03 24.63 1.75
C PRO A 113 -22.17 24.68 3.02
N PRO A 114 -21.11 23.85 3.13
CA PRO A 114 -20.16 23.96 4.23
C PRO A 114 -19.40 25.28 4.13
N ALA A 115 -19.32 26.01 5.25
CA ALA A 115 -18.54 27.23 5.35
C ALA A 115 -17.05 26.92 5.16
N SER A 116 -16.42 27.53 4.15
CA SER A 116 -14.98 27.44 3.91
C SER A 116 -14.20 27.98 5.10
N THR A 117 -13.42 27.13 5.77
CA THR A 117 -12.38 27.58 6.71
C THR A 117 -11.14 28.01 5.92
N PRO A 118 -10.56 29.20 6.17
CA PRO A 118 -9.36 29.63 5.49
C PRO A 118 -8.16 28.80 5.97
N SER A 119 -7.43 28.20 5.02
CA SER A 119 -6.16 27.51 5.27
C SER A 119 -5.10 28.51 5.72
N THR A 120 -4.60 28.37 6.95
CA THR A 120 -3.40 29.08 7.40
C THR A 120 -2.16 28.34 6.91
N PRO A 121 -1.12 29.04 6.41
CA PRO A 121 0.12 28.41 6.02
C PRO A 121 0.88 27.90 7.26
N VAL A 122 1.15 26.60 7.30
CA VAL A 122 1.96 25.98 8.35
C VAL A 122 3.43 26.33 8.10
N THR A 123 4.03 27.09 9.02
CA THR A 123 5.47 27.35 9.00
C THR A 123 6.18 26.15 9.63
N ILE A 124 6.83 25.31 8.82
CA ILE A 124 7.64 24.20 9.31
C ILE A 124 9.06 24.72 9.59
N PRO A 125 9.58 24.66 10.83
CA PRO A 125 10.95 25.04 11.13
C PRO A 125 11.94 24.08 10.46
N ASP A 126 13.02 24.62 9.91
CA ASP A 126 14.17 23.86 9.39
C ASP A 126 14.99 23.30 10.56
N ALA A 127 14.45 22.26 11.20
CA ALA A 127 15.08 21.56 12.32
C ALA A 127 15.98 20.44 11.79
N SER A 128 17.19 20.31 12.35
CA SER A 128 18.09 19.18 12.06
C SER A 128 17.37 17.86 12.28
N GLY A 129 17.31 17.03 11.23
CA GLY A 129 16.59 15.76 11.25
C GLY A 129 16.95 14.92 12.48
N GLN A 130 15.96 14.67 13.33
CA GLN A 130 16.07 13.71 14.42
C GLN A 130 15.76 12.32 13.85
N PRO A 131 16.47 11.26 14.28
CA PRO A 131 16.10 9.90 13.91
C PRO A 131 14.69 9.62 14.43
N VAL A 132 13.75 9.45 13.51
CA VAL A 132 12.44 8.90 13.84
C VAL A 132 12.62 7.41 14.04
N GLY A 133 12.21 6.88 15.19
CA GLY A 133 12.13 5.44 15.36
C GLY A 133 11.14 4.91 14.34
N GLN A 134 11.58 4.12 13.35
CA GLN A 134 10.65 3.41 12.48
C GLN A 134 10.07 2.23 13.27
N GLN A 135 8.81 2.32 13.69
CA GLN A 135 8.00 1.16 14.07
C GLN A 135 7.41 0.47 12.82
N GLY A 136 8.26 0.16 11.84
CA GLY A 136 7.86 -0.70 10.72
C GLY A 136 7.86 -2.17 11.17
N LYS A 137 6.97 -3.00 10.59
CA LYS A 137 6.97 -4.47 10.76
C LYS A 137 8.33 -5.11 10.46
N PHE A 138 9.14 -4.46 9.65
CA PHE A 138 10.49 -4.88 9.27
C PHE A 138 11.55 -3.87 9.74
N ALA A 139 12.72 -4.38 10.13
CA ALA A 139 13.86 -3.58 10.59
C ALA A 139 14.60 -2.91 9.43
N TYR A 140 13.96 -1.98 8.71
CA TYR A 140 14.56 -1.30 7.56
C TYR A 140 15.86 -0.55 7.91
N GLY A 141 15.98 -0.04 9.14
CA GLY A 141 17.24 0.54 9.63
C GLY A 141 18.41 -0.47 9.61
N GLU A 142 18.15 -1.72 9.99
CA GLU A 142 19.14 -2.80 9.92
C GLU A 142 19.46 -3.16 8.46
N ALA A 143 18.44 -3.20 7.59
CA ALA A 143 18.62 -3.47 6.17
C ALA A 143 19.50 -2.42 5.48
N LEU A 144 19.27 -1.13 5.76
CA LEU A 144 20.10 -0.03 5.25
C LEU A 144 21.53 -0.11 5.78
N GLN A 145 21.71 -0.40 7.06
CA GLN A 145 23.04 -0.56 7.64
C GLN A 145 23.82 -1.71 6.99
N LYS A 146 23.16 -2.84 6.71
CA LYS A 146 23.75 -3.98 5.99
C LYS A 146 24.03 -3.66 4.52
N ASN A 147 23.18 -2.87 3.87
CA ASN A 147 23.40 -2.42 2.50
C ASN A 147 24.68 -1.56 2.39
N PHE A 148 24.87 -0.60 3.29
CA PHE A 148 26.13 0.17 3.35
C PHE A 148 27.34 -0.74 3.59
N LEU A 149 27.24 -1.71 4.50
CA LEU A 149 28.33 -2.65 4.78
C LEU A 149 28.68 -3.51 3.55
N PHE A 150 27.67 -3.94 2.77
CA PHE A 150 27.88 -4.67 1.52
C PHE A 150 28.63 -3.83 0.48
N PHE A 151 28.29 -2.54 0.34
CA PHE A 151 29.01 -1.65 -0.56
C PHE A 151 30.45 -1.38 -0.11
N GLU A 152 30.68 -1.18 1.20
CA GLU A 152 32.03 -1.06 1.78
C GLU A 152 32.86 -2.33 1.48
N ALA A 153 32.27 -3.52 1.62
CA ALA A 153 32.94 -4.79 1.36
C ALA A 153 33.35 -4.98 -0.10
N ASN A 154 32.55 -4.49 -1.04
CA ASN A 154 32.79 -4.62 -2.49
C ASN A 154 33.59 -3.46 -3.08
N ARG A 155 33.98 -2.47 -2.28
CA ARG A 155 34.76 -1.32 -2.75
C ARG A 155 36.11 -1.77 -3.31
N SER A 156 36.41 -1.40 -4.55
CA SER A 156 37.72 -1.66 -5.15
C SER A 156 38.75 -0.59 -4.75
N GLY A 157 40.04 -0.94 -4.86
CA GLY A 157 41.15 -0.02 -4.58
C GLY A 157 41.57 0.05 -3.11
N ALA A 158 42.47 1.00 -2.82
CA ALA A 158 42.98 1.21 -1.48
C ALA A 158 41.86 1.66 -0.54
N LEU A 159 41.73 0.96 0.59
CA LEU A 159 40.73 1.28 1.59
C LEU A 159 41.20 2.44 2.47
N PRO A 160 40.27 3.28 2.94
CA PRO A 160 40.61 4.32 3.89
C PRO A 160 40.99 3.70 5.23
N LYS A 161 41.78 4.42 6.04
CA LYS A 161 42.34 3.91 7.31
C LYS A 161 41.26 3.59 8.37
N ASP A 162 40.08 4.16 8.22
CA ASP A 162 38.89 3.96 9.05
C ASP A 162 37.95 2.88 8.50
N ASN A 163 38.44 2.01 7.62
CA ASN A 163 37.67 0.87 7.12
C ASN A 163 37.18 -0.03 8.27
N ARG A 164 35.88 -0.29 8.28
CA ARG A 164 35.20 -1.05 9.33
C ARG A 164 35.28 -2.56 9.13
N LEU A 165 35.79 -3.02 7.99
CA LEU A 165 35.87 -4.44 7.62
C LEU A 165 37.29 -4.97 7.80
N GLU A 166 37.60 -5.53 8.97
CA GLU A 166 38.96 -5.96 9.34
C GLU A 166 39.56 -6.98 8.36
N TRP A 167 38.77 -7.90 7.81
CA TRP A 167 39.24 -8.91 6.85
C TRP A 167 39.67 -8.32 5.49
N ARG A 168 39.41 -7.03 5.27
CA ARG A 168 39.78 -6.28 4.08
C ARG A 168 40.96 -5.32 4.30
N ALA A 169 41.42 -5.16 5.54
CA ALA A 169 42.50 -4.25 5.93
C ALA A 169 43.89 -4.76 5.53
#